data_AF-A0A925QZX0-F1
#
_entry.id   AF-A0A925QZX0-F1
#
_cell.length_a   1.000
_cell.length_b   1.000
_cell.length_c   1.000
_cell.angle_alpha   90.00
_cell.angle_beta   90.00
_cell.angle_gamma   90.00
#
_symmetry.space_group_name_H-M   'P 1'
#
loop_
_entity.id
_entity.type
_entity.pdbx_description
1 polymer ?
#
loop_
_entity_poly.entity_id
_entity_poly.type
_entity_poly.pdbx_seq_one_letter_code
_entity_poly.pdbx_strand_id
1 'polypeptide(L)'
;MISPLKDDEKERVMKAVLLRISAMFLAVSAVASCTYQGGDIGDPLIRKAQWFSFVEGEDIRATCAAGTPDRARLVYNGIYDEQLRIYEVDAVRRLLTIRVIQPGNAARLSGDDLTAPWRALEEKVQLDQPSYDRLVESFAQGGVYAPPPVGLELPSRSYFWTAATCKNGQYGFTAWKYPSAEFDRLGFDKNLLALDPTGVPVNQPKPAQFDPQWEDKAKRLETPVFSLRVAAHGLVH
;
A
#
# COMPACT_ATOMS: atom_id res chain seq x y z
N MET A 1 73.46 12.79 -5.08
CA MET A 1 72.53 12.86 -6.23
C MET A 1 71.40 11.89 -5.96
N ILE A 2 70.29 12.36 -5.37
CA ILE A 2 69.10 11.54 -5.09
C ILE A 2 67.94 12.24 -5.82
N SER A 3 67.37 11.55 -6.81
CA SER A 3 66.49 12.12 -7.82
C SER A 3 65.12 12.58 -7.28
N PRO A 4 64.64 13.79 -7.64
CA PRO A 4 63.33 14.32 -7.25
C PRO A 4 62.16 13.73 -8.07
N LEU A 5 62.44 12.87 -9.05
CA LEU A 5 61.44 12.35 -10.00
C LEU A 5 60.47 11.31 -9.41
N LYS A 6 60.76 10.74 -8.24
CA LYS A 6 59.96 9.63 -7.66
C LYS A 6 58.72 10.10 -6.89
N ASP A 7 58.71 11.35 -6.44
CA ASP A 7 57.60 11.89 -5.65
C ASP A 7 56.47 12.44 -6.54
N ASP A 8 56.79 13.00 -7.71
CA ASP A 8 55.80 13.46 -8.70
C ASP A 8 54.94 12.32 -9.26
N GLU A 9 55.52 11.13 -9.45
CA GLU A 9 54.81 9.97 -9.94
C GLU A 9 53.80 9.45 -8.91
N LYS A 10 54.20 9.40 -7.63
CA LYS A 10 53.32 9.01 -6.53
C LYS A 10 52.16 9.99 -6.35
N GLU A 11 52.42 11.28 -6.48
CA GLU A 11 51.37 12.30 -6.35
C GLU A 11 50.35 12.24 -7.51
N ARG A 12 50.81 11.97 -8.74
CA ARG A 12 49.93 11.73 -9.89
C ARG A 12 49.09 10.46 -9.75
N VAL A 13 49.69 9.36 -9.30
CA VAL A 13 48.95 8.10 -9.08
C VAL A 13 47.93 8.26 -7.95
N MET A 14 48.29 8.93 -6.86
CA MET A 14 47.38 9.16 -5.73
C MET A 14 46.21 10.07 -6.12
N LYS A 15 46.46 11.16 -6.88
CA LYS A 15 45.38 12.02 -7.43
C LYS A 15 44.48 11.26 -8.39
N ALA A 16 45.03 10.41 -9.26
CA ALA A 16 44.25 9.59 -10.20
C ALA A 16 43.40 8.52 -9.48
N VAL A 17 43.93 7.92 -8.41
CA VAL A 17 43.19 6.97 -7.57
C VAL A 17 42.10 7.67 -6.77
N LEU A 18 42.37 8.83 -6.16
CA LEU A 18 41.35 9.63 -5.47
C LEU A 18 40.25 10.13 -6.42
N LEU A 19 40.59 10.53 -7.65
CA LEU A 19 39.59 10.91 -8.66
C LEU A 19 38.69 9.72 -9.05
N ARG A 20 39.28 8.53 -9.22
CA ARG A 20 38.54 7.30 -9.58
C ARG A 20 37.65 6.82 -8.43
N ILE A 21 38.12 6.89 -7.19
CA ILE A 21 37.33 6.55 -6.00
C ILE A 21 36.17 7.55 -5.83
N SER A 22 36.42 8.85 -6.05
CA SER A 22 35.38 9.88 -6.00
C SER A 22 34.32 9.70 -7.09
N ALA A 23 34.72 9.31 -8.30
CA ALA A 23 33.80 8.99 -9.39
C ALA A 23 32.97 7.71 -9.11
N MET A 24 33.56 6.73 -8.43
CA MET A 24 32.84 5.50 -8.03
C MET A 24 31.82 5.75 -6.92
N PHE A 25 32.13 6.64 -5.95
CA PHE A 25 31.17 7.05 -4.92
C PHE A 25 30.02 7.90 -5.48
N LEU A 26 30.27 8.74 -6.49
CA LEU A 26 29.20 9.48 -7.18
C LEU A 26 28.27 8.57 -7.98
N ALA A 27 28.81 7.51 -8.61
CA ALA A 27 28.02 6.56 -9.40
C ALA A 27 27.15 5.62 -8.55
N VAL A 28 27.60 5.27 -7.33
CA VAL A 28 26.81 4.44 -6.39
C VAL A 28 25.71 5.25 -5.68
N SER A 29 25.85 6.58 -5.61
CA SER A 29 24.84 7.45 -5.01
C SER A 29 23.61 7.67 -5.91
N ALA A 30 23.67 7.29 -7.20
CA ALA A 30 22.60 7.49 -8.17
C ALA A 30 21.53 6.37 -8.16
N VAL A 31 21.70 5.30 -7.37
CA VAL A 31 20.70 4.22 -7.22
C VAL A 31 19.84 4.36 -5.96
N ALA A 32 19.99 5.45 -5.19
CA ALA A 32 19.22 5.70 -3.98
C ALA A 32 18.30 6.92 -4.12
N SER A 33 17.44 6.93 -5.16
CA SER A 33 16.24 7.76 -5.18
C SER A 33 15.36 7.45 -6.41
N CYS A 34 14.81 6.24 -6.50
CA CYS A 34 13.47 6.09 -7.09
C CYS A 34 12.43 6.58 -6.07
N THR A 35 12.58 7.84 -5.63
CA THR A 35 11.50 8.58 -5.01
C THR A 35 10.79 9.29 -6.16
N TYR A 36 9.49 9.05 -6.24
CA TYR A 36 8.51 9.64 -7.13
C TYR A 36 8.93 11.00 -7.72
N GLN A 37 9.36 11.00 -8.99
CA GLN A 37 9.36 12.16 -9.87
C GLN A 37 8.27 11.91 -10.90
N GLY A 38 7.13 12.57 -10.73
CA GLY A 38 6.00 12.47 -11.65
C GLY A 38 6.47 12.54 -13.11
N GLY A 39 6.30 11.43 -13.83
CA GLY A 39 6.77 11.25 -15.19
C GLY A 39 5.97 10.13 -15.85
N ASP A 40 5.41 10.46 -17.02
CA ASP A 40 4.67 9.66 -18.01
C ASP A 40 3.95 8.39 -17.49
N ILE A 41 2.73 8.61 -16.98
CA ILE A 41 1.86 7.66 -16.30
C ILE A 41 0.88 7.03 -17.31
N GLY A 42 1.40 6.59 -18.46
CA GLY A 42 0.62 5.97 -19.53
C GLY A 42 0.41 4.45 -19.39
N ASP A 43 1.28 3.76 -18.64
CA ASP A 43 1.34 2.29 -18.62
C ASP A 43 0.44 1.66 -17.53
N PRO A 44 -0.53 0.80 -17.89
CA PRO A 44 -1.34 0.02 -16.95
C PRO A 44 -0.54 -0.81 -15.94
N LEU A 45 0.67 -1.26 -16.28
CA LEU A 45 1.54 -2.04 -15.39
C LEU A 45 2.12 -1.20 -14.26
N ILE A 46 2.59 0.02 -14.56
CA ILE A 46 3.12 0.96 -13.57
C ILE A 46 2.03 1.32 -12.54
N ARG A 47 0.79 1.50 -13.02
CA ARG A 47 -0.36 1.81 -12.15
C ARG A 47 -0.72 0.66 -11.21
N LYS A 48 -0.63 -0.59 -11.68
CA LYS A 48 -0.83 -1.78 -10.84
C LYS A 48 0.26 -1.89 -9.78
N ALA A 49 1.52 -1.68 -10.14
CA ALA A 49 2.63 -1.68 -9.20
C ALA A 49 2.42 -0.63 -8.09
N GLN A 50 2.05 0.60 -8.45
CA GLN A 50 1.75 1.66 -7.49
C GLN A 50 0.58 1.31 -6.56
N TRP A 51 -0.48 0.69 -7.10
CA TRP A 51 -1.58 0.19 -6.27
C TRP A 51 -1.11 -0.88 -5.29
N PHE A 52 -0.27 -1.82 -5.72
CA PHE A 52 0.24 -2.88 -4.85
C PHE A 52 1.12 -2.33 -3.73
N SER A 53 2.06 -1.43 -4.06
CA SER A 53 2.87 -0.68 -3.09
C SER A 53 2.00 0.08 -2.08
N PHE A 54 0.90 0.68 -2.53
CA PHE A 54 -0.05 1.36 -1.67
C PHE A 54 -0.79 0.41 -0.73
N VAL A 55 -1.30 -0.72 -1.24
CA VAL A 55 -2.02 -1.73 -0.44
C VAL A 55 -1.11 -2.38 0.59
N GLU A 56 0.14 -2.67 0.24
CA GLU A 56 1.10 -3.19 1.22
C GLU A 56 1.62 -2.13 2.19
N GLY A 57 1.37 -0.85 1.93
CA GLY A 57 1.84 0.24 2.76
C GLY A 57 3.36 0.40 2.73
N GLU A 58 3.95 0.41 1.54
CA GLU A 58 5.39 0.64 1.37
C GLU A 58 5.85 1.95 2.03
N ASP A 59 5.04 3.00 1.94
CA ASP A 59 5.23 4.28 2.64
C ASP A 59 5.20 4.14 4.16
N ILE A 60 4.29 3.28 4.67
CA ILE A 60 4.20 2.96 6.10
C ILE A 60 5.46 2.22 6.54
N ARG A 61 5.89 1.20 5.77
CA ARG A 61 7.08 0.39 6.04
C ARG A 61 8.35 1.25 6.06
N ALA A 62 8.53 2.07 5.04
CA ALA A 62 9.73 2.89 4.84
C ALA A 62 9.97 3.89 5.97
N THR A 63 8.91 4.32 6.66
CA THR A 63 8.99 5.32 7.72
C THR A 63 8.62 4.78 9.10
N CYS A 64 8.32 3.48 9.25
CA CYS A 64 8.03 2.89 10.55
C CYS A 64 9.32 2.50 11.29
N ALA A 65 9.65 3.26 12.33
CA ALA A 65 10.78 3.01 13.21
C ALA A 65 10.44 3.38 14.65
N ALA A 66 11.32 3.03 15.60
CA ALA A 66 11.16 3.41 17.01
C ALA A 66 10.90 4.92 17.16
N GLY A 67 9.86 5.28 17.91
CA GLY A 67 9.43 6.67 18.11
C GLY A 67 8.53 7.23 17.01
N THR A 68 8.27 6.48 15.92
CA THR A 68 7.26 6.85 14.93
C THR A 68 5.87 6.62 15.52
N PRO A 69 4.94 7.57 15.40
CA PRO A 69 3.57 7.37 15.86
C PRO A 69 2.86 6.21 15.16
N ASP A 70 1.96 5.58 15.90
CA ASP A 70 1.13 4.51 15.37
C ASP A 70 0.24 5.00 14.22
N ARG A 71 0.10 4.16 13.20
CA ARG A 71 -0.83 4.37 12.10
C ARG A 71 -1.19 3.05 11.44
N ALA A 72 -2.37 3.01 10.84
CA ALA A 72 -2.85 1.84 10.12
C ALA A 72 -3.52 2.27 8.81
N ARG A 73 -3.30 1.50 7.74
CA ARG A 73 -4.07 1.54 6.50
C ARG A 73 -4.76 0.19 6.35
N LEU A 74 -6.09 0.19 6.31
CA LEU A 74 -6.88 -0.98 5.99
C LEU A 74 -7.54 -0.79 4.64
N VAL A 75 -7.43 -1.79 3.77
CA VAL A 75 -8.04 -1.79 2.44
C VAL A 75 -9.04 -2.92 2.35
N TYR A 76 -10.29 -2.58 2.03
CA TYR A 76 -11.33 -3.51 1.69
C TYR A 76 -11.48 -3.59 0.17
N ASN A 77 -11.33 -4.79 -0.38
CA ASN A 77 -11.66 -5.10 -1.76
C ASN A 77 -13.06 -5.71 -1.80
N GLY A 78 -14.07 -4.91 -2.16
CA GLY A 78 -15.43 -5.36 -2.42
C GLY A 78 -15.59 -5.67 -3.90
N ILE A 79 -14.75 -6.56 -4.44
CA ILE A 79 -14.47 -6.75 -5.87
C ILE A 79 -13.84 -5.49 -6.50
N TYR A 80 -12.65 -5.63 -7.08
CA TYR A 80 -11.79 -4.49 -7.45
C TYR A 80 -12.46 -3.47 -8.39
N ASP A 81 -13.25 -3.94 -9.36
CA ASP A 81 -13.99 -3.11 -10.31
C ASP A 81 -15.37 -2.64 -9.80
N GLU A 82 -15.81 -3.13 -8.63
CA GLU A 82 -17.10 -2.79 -8.02
C GLU A 82 -16.97 -1.90 -6.77
N GLN A 83 -16.02 -2.14 -5.88
CA GLN A 83 -15.80 -1.27 -4.73
C GLN A 83 -14.42 -1.46 -4.10
N LEU A 84 -13.75 -0.35 -3.82
CA LEU A 84 -12.63 -0.31 -2.90
C LEU A 84 -12.96 0.64 -1.75
N ARG A 85 -12.63 0.25 -0.53
CA ARG A 85 -12.66 1.16 0.62
C ARG A 85 -11.30 1.18 1.29
N ILE A 86 -10.84 2.37 1.65
CA ILE A 86 -9.56 2.58 2.29
C ILE A 86 -9.82 3.36 3.58
N TYR A 87 -9.27 2.86 4.68
CA TYR A 87 -9.34 3.48 5.99
C TYR A 87 -7.92 3.73 6.48
N GLU A 88 -7.58 4.99 6.73
CA GLU A 88 -6.29 5.38 7.30
C GLU A 88 -6.51 5.98 8.67
N VAL A 89 -5.87 5.41 9.69
CA VAL A 89 -5.94 5.85 11.09
C VAL A 89 -4.59 6.45 11.47
N ASP A 90 -4.61 7.69 11.97
CA ASP A 90 -3.46 8.41 12.52
C ASP A 90 -3.60 8.56 14.04
N ALA A 91 -2.65 8.03 14.81
CA ALA A 91 -2.69 8.07 16.27
C ALA A 91 -2.50 9.47 16.87
N VAL A 92 -1.64 10.30 16.26
CA VAL A 92 -1.31 11.64 16.77
C VAL A 92 -2.52 12.54 16.66
N ARG A 93 -3.15 12.52 15.50
CA ARG A 93 -4.30 13.35 15.19
C ARG A 93 -5.60 12.72 15.64
N ARG A 94 -5.62 11.43 16.00
CA ARG A 94 -6.85 10.63 16.18
C ARG A 94 -7.81 10.85 15.01
N LEU A 95 -7.26 10.78 13.80
CA LEU A 95 -7.99 11.08 12.58
C LEU A 95 -8.20 9.78 11.82
N LEU A 96 -9.46 9.49 11.48
CA LEU A 96 -9.84 8.45 10.54
C LEU A 96 -10.12 9.10 9.18
N THR A 97 -9.30 8.79 8.18
CA THR A 97 -9.54 9.17 6.79
C THR A 97 -10.12 7.99 6.03
N ILE A 98 -11.22 8.22 5.33
CA ILE A 98 -11.99 7.19 4.64
C ILE A 98 -12.05 7.56 3.17
N ARG A 99 -11.81 6.59 2.28
CA ARG A 99 -11.97 6.76 0.83
C ARG A 99 -12.77 5.61 0.26
N VAL A 100 -13.82 5.92 -0.50
CA VAL A 100 -14.67 4.91 -1.16
C VAL A 100 -14.64 5.09 -2.67
N ILE A 101 -14.28 4.05 -3.40
CA ILE A 101 -14.17 4.01 -4.86
C ILE A 101 -15.24 3.06 -5.41
N GLN A 102 -15.99 3.46 -6.46
CA GLN A 102 -17.10 2.70 -7.07
C GLN A 102 -16.96 2.62 -8.62
N PRO A 103 -17.71 1.73 -9.30
CA PRO A 103 -17.72 1.58 -10.75
C PRO A 103 -18.10 2.90 -11.43
N GLY A 104 -17.40 3.20 -12.53
CA GLY A 104 -17.43 4.51 -13.19
C GLY A 104 -16.30 5.46 -12.77
N ASN A 105 -15.65 5.20 -11.62
CA ASN A 105 -14.38 5.79 -11.20
C ASN A 105 -13.22 4.79 -11.39
N ALA A 106 -13.45 3.50 -11.10
CA ALA A 106 -12.44 2.44 -11.25
C ALA A 106 -11.99 2.19 -12.72
N ALA A 107 -12.89 2.41 -13.68
CA ALA A 107 -12.64 2.22 -15.13
C ALA A 107 -12.04 3.46 -15.84
N ARG A 108 -11.79 4.57 -15.11
CA ARG A 108 -11.34 5.87 -15.67
C ARG A 108 -10.04 6.38 -15.05
N LEU A 109 -9.13 5.49 -14.69
CA LEU A 109 -7.78 5.87 -14.29
C LEU A 109 -7.09 6.55 -15.50
N SER A 110 -6.74 7.83 -15.43
CA SER A 110 -6.00 8.57 -16.48
C SER A 110 -4.77 9.28 -15.90
N GLY A 111 -3.74 9.50 -16.73
CA GLY A 111 -2.34 9.63 -16.31
C GLY A 111 -1.83 10.99 -15.84
N ASP A 112 -2.60 12.06 -15.89
CA ASP A 112 -2.01 13.39 -15.62
C ASP A 112 -2.10 13.85 -14.16
N ASP A 113 -2.75 13.08 -13.29
CA ASP A 113 -2.80 13.34 -11.86
C ASP A 113 -3.22 12.05 -11.12
N LEU A 114 -2.31 11.53 -10.28
CA LEU A 114 -2.55 10.38 -9.41
C LEU A 114 -3.65 10.63 -8.38
N THR A 115 -4.27 11.82 -8.35
CA THR A 115 -5.45 12.22 -7.57
C THR A 115 -6.65 12.71 -8.42
N ALA A 116 -6.55 12.84 -9.75
CA ALA A 116 -7.62 13.38 -10.59
C ALA A 116 -8.76 12.43 -11.02
N PRO A 117 -8.62 11.08 -11.09
CA PRO A 117 -9.79 10.23 -11.38
C PRO A 117 -10.54 9.79 -10.12
N TRP A 118 -10.08 10.19 -8.93
CA TRP A 118 -10.74 9.87 -7.66
C TRP A 118 -11.93 10.81 -7.48
N ARG A 119 -13.09 10.45 -8.04
CA ARG A 119 -14.32 10.66 -7.25
C ARG A 119 -14.38 9.60 -6.14
N ALA A 120 -13.25 9.35 -5.48
CA ALA A 120 -13.30 8.69 -4.21
C ALA A 120 -14.00 9.69 -3.30
N LEU A 121 -15.14 9.27 -2.75
CA LEU A 121 -15.72 10.04 -1.68
C LEU A 121 -14.72 9.95 -0.52
N GLU A 122 -14.10 11.08 -0.19
CA GLU A 122 -13.18 11.20 0.94
C GLU A 122 -13.92 11.84 2.11
N GLU A 123 -13.89 11.18 3.25
CA GLU A 123 -14.42 11.70 4.50
C GLU A 123 -13.35 11.62 5.58
N LYS A 124 -13.38 12.58 6.51
CA LYS A 124 -12.45 12.67 7.63
C LYS A 124 -13.22 12.76 8.93
N VAL A 125 -13.00 11.79 9.80
CA VAL A 125 -13.64 11.73 11.10
C VAL A 125 -12.60 11.98 12.17
N GLN A 126 -12.77 13.10 12.87
CA GLN A 126 -12.01 13.39 14.07
C GLN A 126 -12.54 12.52 15.21
N LEU A 127 -11.74 11.57 15.68
CA LEU A 127 -12.10 10.67 16.76
C LEU A 127 -11.80 11.35 18.10
N ASP A 128 -12.76 11.26 19.03
CA ASP A 128 -12.47 11.46 20.44
C ASP A 128 -11.65 10.28 20.99
N GLN A 129 -11.08 10.46 22.20
CA GLN A 129 -10.23 9.43 22.80
C GLN A 129 -10.96 8.08 22.97
N PRO A 130 -12.19 8.03 23.51
CA PRO A 130 -12.90 6.76 23.66
C PRO A 130 -13.22 6.04 22.35
N SER A 131 -13.50 6.78 21.27
CA SER A 131 -13.76 6.16 19.96
C SER A 131 -12.48 5.66 19.31
N TYR A 132 -11.38 6.40 19.46
CA TYR A 132 -10.06 5.95 19.03
C TYR A 132 -9.63 4.67 19.77
N ASP A 133 -9.76 4.63 21.10
CA ASP A 133 -9.38 3.47 21.92
C ASP A 133 -10.21 2.23 21.55
N ARG A 134 -11.53 2.39 21.37
CA ARG A 134 -12.40 1.30 20.90
C ARG A 134 -12.00 0.79 19.52
N LEU A 135 -11.63 1.69 18.60
CA LEU A 135 -11.20 1.30 17.26
C LEU A 135 -9.90 0.49 17.32
N VAL A 136 -8.89 0.96 18.03
CA VAL A 136 -7.59 0.28 18.16
C VAL A 136 -7.72 -1.03 18.94
N GLU A 137 -8.58 -1.10 19.95
CA GLU A 137 -8.89 -2.35 20.65
C GLU A 137 -9.54 -3.36 19.69
N SER A 138 -10.46 -2.92 18.84
CA SER A 138 -11.06 -3.80 17.83
C SER A 138 -10.03 -4.30 16.81
N PHE A 139 -9.01 -3.49 16.47
CA PHE A 139 -7.89 -3.91 15.64
C PHE A 139 -7.09 -5.03 16.29
N ALA A 140 -6.80 -4.91 17.60
CA ALA A 140 -6.09 -5.95 18.33
C ALA A 140 -6.89 -7.26 18.39
N GLN A 141 -8.18 -7.19 18.74
CA GLN A 141 -9.06 -8.35 18.83
C GLN A 141 -9.29 -9.03 17.47
N GLY A 142 -9.36 -8.23 16.41
CA GLY A 142 -9.59 -8.69 15.04
C GLY A 142 -8.35 -9.13 14.27
N GLY A 143 -7.18 -9.13 14.91
CA GLY A 143 -5.94 -9.62 14.33
C GLY A 143 -5.26 -8.66 13.35
N VAL A 144 -5.55 -7.36 13.38
CA VAL A 144 -4.90 -6.34 12.53
C VAL A 144 -3.38 -6.28 12.73
N TYR A 145 -2.91 -6.71 13.90
CA TYR A 145 -1.49 -6.80 14.23
C TYR A 145 -0.95 -8.24 14.21
N ALA A 146 -1.70 -9.19 13.66
CA ALA A 146 -1.28 -10.58 13.51
C ALA A 146 -0.17 -10.72 12.46
N PRO A 147 0.64 -11.79 12.51
CA PRO A 147 1.61 -12.08 11.45
C PRO A 147 0.92 -12.29 10.09
N PRO A 148 1.63 -12.02 8.98
CA PRO A 148 1.07 -12.18 7.64
C PRO A 148 0.71 -13.64 7.36
N PRO A 149 -0.48 -13.92 6.80
CA PRO A 149 -0.83 -15.26 6.32
C PRO A 149 -0.11 -15.56 5.00
N VAL A 150 1.18 -15.88 5.10
CA VAL A 150 2.05 -16.13 3.93
C VAL A 150 1.45 -17.17 3.00
N GLY A 151 1.44 -16.87 1.71
CA GLY A 151 0.88 -17.71 0.65
C GLY A 151 -0.62 -17.48 0.41
N LEU A 152 -1.31 -16.69 1.22
CA LEU A 152 -2.70 -16.33 0.98
C LEU A 152 -2.82 -15.55 -0.34
N GLU A 153 -3.61 -16.07 -1.27
CA GLU A 153 -3.92 -15.38 -2.52
C GLU A 153 -5.17 -14.52 -2.37
N LEU A 154 -5.14 -13.31 -2.92
CA LEU A 154 -6.18 -12.28 -2.89
C LEU A 154 -6.54 -11.89 -4.34
N PRO A 155 -7.40 -12.67 -5.03
CA PRO A 155 -7.85 -12.35 -6.38
C PRO A 155 -8.59 -11.00 -6.42
N SER A 156 -8.39 -10.21 -7.47
CA SER A 156 -9.07 -8.93 -7.68
C SER A 156 -10.60 -9.08 -7.66
N ARG A 157 -11.10 -10.22 -8.16
CA ARG A 157 -12.51 -10.61 -8.14
C ARG A 157 -12.90 -11.44 -6.90
N SER A 158 -12.52 -10.99 -5.72
CA SER A 158 -12.92 -11.61 -4.45
C SER A 158 -13.15 -10.57 -3.37
N TYR A 159 -13.62 -10.98 -2.20
CA TYR A 159 -13.75 -10.09 -1.05
C TYR A 159 -12.59 -10.31 -0.10
N PHE A 160 -11.87 -9.25 0.24
CA PHE A 160 -10.76 -9.36 1.19
C PHE A 160 -10.51 -8.04 1.91
N TRP A 161 -9.86 -8.16 3.06
CA TRP A 161 -9.25 -7.05 3.78
C TRP A 161 -7.74 -7.21 3.77
N THR A 162 -7.01 -6.10 3.68
CA THR A 162 -5.59 -6.03 4.06
C THR A 162 -5.41 -4.99 5.14
N ALA A 163 -4.35 -5.13 5.93
CA ALA A 163 -3.93 -4.11 6.88
C ALA A 163 -2.40 -3.94 6.83
N ALA A 164 -1.95 -2.71 6.60
CA ALA A 164 -0.57 -2.29 6.77
C ALA A 164 -0.49 -1.38 8.00
N THR A 165 0.37 -1.70 8.96
CA THR A 165 0.41 -1.01 10.25
C THR A 165 1.83 -0.60 10.62
N CYS A 166 1.97 0.55 11.26
CA CYS A 166 3.09 0.84 12.14
C CYS A 166 2.55 0.85 13.56
N LYS A 167 3.05 -0.05 14.42
CA LYS A 167 2.67 -0.12 15.82
C LYS A 167 3.91 -0.23 16.68
N ASN A 168 4.10 0.70 17.62
CA ASN A 168 5.29 0.78 18.47
C ASN A 168 6.61 0.75 17.66
N GLY A 169 6.63 1.41 16.50
CA GLY A 169 7.78 1.42 15.59
C GLY A 169 8.07 0.09 14.89
N GLN A 170 7.14 -0.86 14.92
CA GLN A 170 7.22 -2.12 14.18
C GLN A 170 6.20 -2.11 13.04
N TYR A 171 6.68 -2.35 11.83
CA TYR A 171 5.82 -2.53 10.67
C TYR A 171 5.20 -3.94 10.68
N GLY A 172 3.93 -4.02 10.32
CA GLY A 172 3.19 -5.27 10.15
C GLY A 172 2.31 -5.22 8.91
N PHE A 173 2.09 -6.39 8.30
CA PHE A 173 1.14 -6.58 7.22
C PHE A 173 0.35 -7.86 7.45
N THR A 174 -0.96 -7.81 7.23
CA THR A 174 -1.84 -8.98 7.30
C THR A 174 -3.00 -8.84 6.32
N ALA A 175 -3.71 -9.93 6.08
CA ALA A 175 -4.85 -9.96 5.17
C ALA A 175 -5.84 -11.08 5.53
N TRP A 176 -7.06 -10.96 5.03
CA TRP A 176 -8.12 -11.95 5.20
C TRP A 176 -8.92 -12.03 3.93
N LYS A 177 -9.25 -13.26 3.50
CA LYS A 177 -10.05 -13.49 2.30
C LYS A 177 -11.35 -14.17 2.66
N TYR A 178 -12.44 -13.69 2.08
CA TYR A 178 -13.71 -14.38 2.10
C TYR A 178 -13.79 -15.45 0.99
N PRO A 179 -14.42 -16.61 1.27
CA PRO A 179 -14.88 -17.06 2.58
C PRO A 179 -13.73 -17.71 3.38
N SER A 180 -13.59 -17.37 4.66
CA SER A 180 -12.71 -18.09 5.60
C SER A 180 -13.16 -17.87 7.05
N ALA A 181 -12.80 -18.79 7.94
CA ALA A 181 -13.12 -18.66 9.37
C ALA A 181 -12.43 -17.46 10.02
N GLU A 182 -11.27 -17.03 9.51
CA GLU A 182 -10.58 -15.81 9.94
C GLU A 182 -11.33 -14.56 9.48
N PHE A 183 -11.87 -14.56 8.24
CA PHE A 183 -12.68 -13.45 7.72
C PHE A 183 -14.00 -13.30 8.50
N ASP A 184 -14.62 -14.40 8.91
CA ASP A 184 -15.87 -14.34 9.70
C ASP A 184 -15.66 -13.80 11.13
N ARG A 185 -14.41 -13.72 11.59
CA ARG A 185 -14.02 -13.32 12.96
C ARG A 185 -13.40 -11.92 13.05
N LEU A 186 -13.37 -11.13 11.97
CA LEU A 186 -12.68 -9.82 11.94
C LEU A 186 -13.12 -8.89 13.06
N GLY A 187 -14.41 -8.59 13.18
CA GLY A 187 -14.98 -7.73 14.22
C GLY A 187 -14.61 -6.24 14.13
N PHE A 188 -13.39 -5.90 13.69
CA PHE A 188 -12.95 -4.53 13.44
C PHE A 188 -13.70 -3.86 12.30
N ASP A 189 -14.15 -4.65 11.32
CA ASP A 189 -14.86 -4.19 10.13
C ASP A 189 -16.17 -3.49 10.54
N LYS A 190 -16.91 -4.05 11.49
CA LYS A 190 -18.13 -3.45 12.02
C LYS A 190 -17.87 -2.09 12.68
N ASN A 191 -16.79 -1.97 13.44
CA ASN A 191 -16.43 -0.71 14.10
C ASN A 191 -15.97 0.36 13.09
N LEU A 192 -15.16 -0.02 12.09
CA LEU A 192 -14.76 0.88 11.01
C LEU A 192 -15.96 1.36 10.20
N LEU A 193 -16.84 0.45 9.79
CA LEU A 193 -18.02 0.76 8.99
C LEU A 193 -19.03 1.62 9.76
N ALA A 194 -19.14 1.46 11.07
CA ALA A 194 -20.00 2.32 11.90
C ALA A 194 -19.49 3.76 12.02
N LEU A 195 -18.17 3.96 11.83
CA LEU A 195 -17.54 5.28 11.82
C LEU A 195 -17.55 5.93 10.43
N ASP A 196 -18.06 5.25 9.41
CA ASP A 196 -18.04 5.71 8.01
C ASP A 196 -19.26 6.59 7.69
N PRO A 197 -19.08 7.92 7.52
CA PRO A 197 -20.18 8.84 7.27
C PRO A 197 -20.49 9.00 5.77
N THR A 198 -19.78 8.30 4.88
CA THR A 198 -19.88 8.47 3.43
C THR A 198 -21.28 8.18 2.88
N GLY A 199 -22.09 7.43 3.61
CA GLY A 199 -23.43 7.01 3.18
C GLY A 199 -23.44 6.05 2.00
N VAL A 200 -22.28 5.66 1.47
CA VAL A 200 -22.18 4.69 0.38
C VAL A 200 -22.43 3.30 0.96
N PRO A 201 -23.34 2.49 0.38
CA PRO A 201 -23.52 1.11 0.81
C PRO A 201 -22.25 0.27 0.60
N VAL A 202 -21.93 -0.57 1.58
CA VAL A 202 -20.81 -1.52 1.48
C VAL A 202 -21.21 -2.65 0.54
N ASN A 203 -20.36 -2.98 -0.43
CA ASN A 203 -20.54 -4.17 -1.25
C ASN A 203 -20.26 -5.41 -0.40
N GLN A 204 -21.31 -6.02 0.16
CA GLN A 204 -21.16 -7.08 1.16
C GLN A 204 -20.53 -8.36 0.56
N PRO A 205 -19.66 -9.05 1.32
CA PRO A 205 -19.13 -10.35 0.91
C PRO A 205 -20.25 -11.34 0.62
N LYS A 206 -20.18 -11.95 -0.55
CA LYS A 206 -21.12 -12.97 -1.03
C LYS A 206 -20.36 -14.01 -1.87
N PRO A 207 -20.86 -15.25 -1.96
CA PRO A 207 -20.27 -16.25 -2.84
C PRO A 207 -20.09 -15.69 -4.25
N ALA A 208 -18.92 -15.95 -4.86
CA ALA A 208 -18.64 -15.47 -6.20
C ALA A 208 -19.69 -16.02 -7.17
N GLN A 209 -20.44 -15.13 -7.79
CA GLN A 209 -21.43 -15.49 -8.81
C GLN A 209 -20.75 -15.48 -10.17
N PHE A 210 -21.03 -16.49 -10.98
CA PHE A 210 -20.63 -16.50 -12.37
C PHE A 210 -21.38 -15.39 -13.12
N ASP A 211 -20.63 -14.48 -13.73
CA ASP A 211 -21.18 -13.41 -14.57
C ASP A 211 -20.59 -13.55 -15.98
N PRO A 212 -21.37 -14.06 -16.95
CA PRO A 212 -20.91 -14.22 -18.33
C PRO A 212 -20.39 -12.92 -18.94
N GLN A 213 -20.98 -11.77 -18.60
CA GLN A 213 -20.60 -10.48 -19.17
C GLN A 213 -19.24 -10.03 -18.64
N TRP A 214 -18.99 -10.21 -17.35
CA TRP A 214 -17.66 -9.95 -16.78
C TRP A 214 -16.62 -10.90 -17.38
N GLU A 215 -16.93 -12.18 -17.51
CA GLU A 215 -15.98 -13.16 -18.09
C GLU A 215 -15.59 -12.78 -19.52
N ASP A 216 -16.55 -12.32 -20.32
CA ASP A 216 -16.28 -11.84 -21.67
C ASP A 216 -15.44 -10.55 -21.68
N LYS A 217 -15.71 -9.62 -20.76
CA LYS A 217 -14.86 -8.42 -20.58
C LYS A 217 -13.44 -8.79 -20.14
N ALA A 218 -13.29 -9.75 -19.24
CA ALA A 218 -12.00 -10.24 -18.77
C ALA A 218 -11.19 -10.88 -19.90
N LYS A 219 -11.83 -11.71 -20.73
CA LYS A 219 -11.21 -12.28 -21.95
C LYS A 219 -10.75 -11.21 -22.94
N ARG A 220 -11.49 -10.09 -23.03
CA ARG A 220 -11.14 -8.93 -23.87
C ARG A 220 -10.18 -7.94 -23.20
N LEU A 221 -9.71 -8.22 -21.98
CA LEU A 221 -8.84 -7.34 -21.18
C LEU A 221 -9.45 -5.96 -20.88
N GLU A 222 -10.79 -5.88 -20.86
CA GLU A 222 -11.54 -4.67 -20.55
C GLU A 222 -11.75 -4.45 -19.04
N THR A 223 -11.42 -5.45 -18.21
CA THR A 223 -11.43 -5.35 -16.74
C THR A 223 -10.12 -5.87 -16.15
N PRO A 224 -9.58 -5.24 -15.10
CA PRO A 224 -8.34 -5.67 -14.48
C PRO A 224 -8.50 -7.00 -13.72
N VAL A 225 -7.87 -8.04 -14.25
CA VAL A 225 -7.70 -9.34 -13.58
C VAL A 225 -6.28 -9.44 -13.02
N PHE A 226 -6.17 -9.67 -11.72
CA PHE A 226 -4.90 -9.94 -11.03
C PHE A 226 -5.17 -10.70 -9.73
N SER A 227 -4.11 -11.22 -9.11
CA SER A 227 -4.17 -11.81 -7.77
C SER A 227 -2.94 -11.33 -7.00
N LEU A 228 -3.16 -10.85 -5.78
CA LEU A 228 -2.06 -10.53 -4.85
C LEU A 228 -1.73 -11.80 -4.07
N ARG A 229 -0.48 -12.00 -3.71
CA ARG A 229 -0.10 -13.08 -2.79
C ARG A 229 0.61 -12.50 -1.58
N VAL A 230 0.17 -12.88 -0.39
CA VAL A 230 0.77 -12.42 0.86
C VAL A 230 2.16 -13.05 1.05
N ALA A 231 3.15 -12.22 1.34
CA ALA A 231 4.51 -12.60 1.68
C ALA A 231 4.85 -12.18 3.11
N ALA A 232 6.03 -12.59 3.60
CA ALA A 232 6.46 -12.34 4.99
C ALA A 232 6.51 -10.86 5.39
N HIS A 233 6.63 -9.95 4.41
CA HIS A 233 6.74 -8.52 4.68
C HIS A 233 5.71 -7.67 3.92
N GLY A 234 4.75 -8.26 3.21
CA GLY A 234 3.85 -7.48 2.35
C GLY A 234 3.21 -8.34 1.27
N LEU A 235 3.25 -7.88 0.03
CA LEU A 235 2.66 -8.56 -1.12
C LEU A 235 3.74 -8.96 -2.14
N VAL A 236 3.51 -10.08 -2.82
CA VAL A 236 4.17 -10.45 -4.08
C VAL A 236 3.09 -10.57 -5.16
N HIS A 237 3.42 -10.12 -6.37
CA HIS A 237 2.50 -9.98 -7.49
C HIS A 237 3.07 -10.61 -8.76
#